data_AF-A0A1Q2ZUJ8-F1
#
_entry.id   AF-A0A1Q2ZUJ8-F1
#
_cell.length_a   1.000
_cell.length_b   1.000
_cell.length_c   1.000
_cell.angle_alpha   90.00
_cell.angle_beta   90.00
_cell.angle_gamma   90.00
#
_symmetry.space_group_name_H-M   'P 1'
#
loop_
_entity.id
_entity.type
_entity.pdbx_description
1 polymer ?
#
loop_
_entity_poly.entity_id
_entity_poly.type
_entity_poly.pdbx_seq_one_letter_code
_entity_poly.pdbx_strand_id
1 'polypeptide(L)'
;MSERKVINKYYPPDFDPLKAERDLKKANKSLKKRNNGVVTVRLMTPFSIRCLKCDEYIPQSKKFNGKKEILDEKYLDTFKMYRLNIRCPRCSNCIAFRTDPQSADYVMEFGGTRNYAGRLKENKNVETADQALERLVKEHDDDRHRGEDKMQALEERLSKLQREQEGDQQLVALKNSRAQQQRKVDSLSHESEEDQDDELDKLAERAFESRKGRADTLKVSKPAKKIRRATGAHTGAPNPLGIRIKR
;
A
#
# COMPACT_ATOMS: atom_id res chain seq x y z
N MET A 1 -31.56 -39.71 1.27
CA MET A 1 -31.13 -38.34 0.91
C MET A 1 -31.64 -38.08 -0.49
N SER A 2 -32.54 -37.11 -0.67
CA SER A 2 -32.94 -36.69 -2.02
C SER A 2 -31.74 -36.07 -2.76
N GLU A 3 -31.66 -36.28 -4.07
CA GLU A 3 -30.57 -35.76 -4.91
C GLU A 3 -30.63 -34.23 -5.04
N ARG A 4 -29.47 -33.57 -5.27
CA ARG A 4 -29.45 -32.11 -5.55
C ARG A 4 -30.14 -31.77 -6.88
N LYS A 5 -29.99 -32.64 -7.88
CA LYS A 5 -30.53 -32.45 -9.24
C LYS A 5 -31.57 -33.53 -9.53
N VAL A 6 -32.76 -33.35 -8.95
CA VAL A 6 -33.87 -34.26 -9.18
C VAL A 6 -34.46 -34.00 -10.57
N ILE A 7 -34.47 -35.02 -11.43
CA ILE A 7 -35.05 -34.98 -12.78
C ILE A 7 -36.58 -34.87 -12.68
N ASN A 8 -37.21 -35.75 -11.90
CA ASN A 8 -38.67 -35.83 -11.77
C ASN A 8 -39.12 -35.53 -10.34
N LYS A 9 -40.04 -34.58 -10.19
CA LYS A 9 -40.75 -34.34 -8.92
C LYS A 9 -42.11 -35.01 -9.01
N TYR A 10 -42.51 -35.70 -7.94
CA TYR A 10 -43.86 -36.26 -7.85
C TYR A 10 -44.88 -35.11 -7.80
N TYR A 11 -45.83 -35.12 -8.72
CA TYR A 11 -47.03 -34.29 -8.69
C TYR A 11 -48.23 -35.20 -8.38
N PRO A 12 -49.22 -34.74 -7.59
CA PRO A 12 -50.41 -35.53 -7.33
C PRO A 12 -51.20 -35.78 -8.62
N PRO A 13 -51.97 -36.87 -8.71
CA PRO A 13 -52.66 -37.28 -9.95
C PRO A 13 -53.66 -36.23 -10.46
N ASP A 14 -54.25 -35.43 -9.58
CA ASP A 14 -55.22 -34.37 -9.91
C ASP A 14 -54.57 -33.01 -10.22
N PHE A 15 -53.24 -32.95 -10.37
CA PHE A 15 -52.51 -31.69 -10.52
C PHE A 15 -52.65 -31.06 -11.91
N ASP A 16 -53.42 -29.98 -11.99
CA ASP A 16 -53.53 -29.13 -13.17
C ASP A 16 -52.56 -27.93 -13.11
N PRO A 17 -51.57 -27.80 -14.02
CA PRO A 17 -50.56 -26.73 -13.94
C PRO A 17 -51.16 -25.33 -14.09
N LEU A 18 -52.17 -25.16 -14.94
CA LEU A 18 -52.81 -23.87 -15.19
C LEU A 18 -53.66 -23.40 -14.01
N LYS A 19 -54.32 -24.32 -13.30
CA LYS A 19 -55.10 -23.99 -12.09
C LYS A 19 -54.15 -23.65 -10.94
N ALA A 20 -53.11 -24.45 -10.75
CA ALA A 20 -52.09 -24.20 -9.74
C ALA A 20 -51.42 -22.82 -9.90
N GLU A 21 -51.11 -22.38 -11.13
CA GLU A 21 -50.54 -21.04 -11.34
C GLU A 21 -51.49 -19.91 -10.93
N ARG A 22 -52.79 -20.04 -11.23
CA ARG A 22 -53.81 -19.03 -10.84
C ARG A 22 -53.97 -18.99 -9.33
N ASP A 23 -54.03 -20.14 -8.68
CA ASP A 23 -54.20 -20.23 -7.23
C ASP A 23 -52.95 -19.73 -6.50
N LEU A 24 -51.76 -20.03 -7.02
CA LEU A 24 -50.51 -19.44 -6.55
C LEU A 24 -50.52 -17.92 -6.72
N LYS A 25 -50.96 -17.36 -7.85
CA LYS A 25 -51.06 -15.89 -8.03
C LYS A 25 -51.99 -15.24 -7.00
N LYS A 26 -53.10 -15.89 -6.65
CA LYS A 26 -54.02 -15.41 -5.61
C LYS A 26 -53.37 -15.50 -4.21
N ALA A 27 -52.81 -16.65 -3.86
CA ALA A 27 -52.13 -16.87 -2.58
C ALA A 27 -50.90 -15.95 -2.41
N ASN A 28 -50.20 -15.64 -3.50
CA ASN A 28 -49.03 -14.75 -3.47
C ASN A 28 -49.37 -13.32 -3.06
N LYS A 29 -50.62 -12.86 -3.23
CA LYS A 29 -51.05 -11.53 -2.78
C LYS A 29 -51.21 -11.45 -1.26
N SER A 30 -51.65 -12.53 -0.61
CA SER A 30 -51.86 -12.59 0.84
C SER A 30 -50.60 -12.93 1.64
N LEU A 31 -49.56 -13.46 0.98
CA LEU A 31 -48.31 -13.83 1.63
C LEU A 31 -47.46 -12.59 1.99
N LYS A 32 -47.35 -12.31 3.29
CA LYS A 32 -46.54 -11.22 3.89
C LYS A 32 -45.08 -11.16 3.43
N LYS A 33 -44.52 -12.28 2.94
CA LYS A 33 -43.11 -12.38 2.52
C LYS A 33 -42.80 -11.83 1.12
N ARG A 34 -43.79 -11.68 0.22
CA ARG A 34 -43.52 -11.23 -1.16
C ARG A 34 -43.58 -9.71 -1.34
N ASN A 35 -44.28 -8.98 -0.47
CA ASN A 35 -44.66 -7.60 -0.75
C ASN A 35 -43.60 -6.55 -0.40
N ASN A 36 -42.45 -6.94 0.17
CA ASN A 36 -41.55 -5.96 0.77
C ASN A 36 -40.46 -5.44 -0.16
N GLY A 37 -40.33 -5.95 -1.40
CA GLY A 37 -39.29 -5.51 -2.36
C GLY A 37 -37.83 -5.73 -1.91
N VAL A 38 -37.64 -6.28 -0.70
CA VAL A 38 -36.35 -6.47 -0.03
C VAL A 38 -35.89 -7.90 -0.18
N VAL A 39 -34.75 -8.10 -0.84
CA VAL A 39 -34.13 -9.42 -1.06
C VAL A 39 -32.89 -9.54 -0.18
N THR A 40 -32.75 -10.63 0.58
CA THR A 40 -31.53 -10.90 1.33
C THR A 40 -30.45 -11.45 0.40
N VAL A 41 -29.29 -10.77 0.33
CA VAL A 41 -28.17 -11.14 -0.56
C VAL A 41 -26.88 -11.20 0.24
N ARG A 42 -26.02 -12.19 -0.05
CA ARG A 42 -24.66 -12.25 0.49
C ARG A 42 -23.73 -11.46 -0.42
N LEU A 43 -23.21 -10.34 0.08
CA LEU A 43 -22.44 -9.37 -0.71
C LEU A 43 -21.14 -8.97 0.01
N MET A 44 -20.23 -8.34 -0.73
CA MET A 44 -18.99 -7.78 -0.20
C MET A 44 -19.03 -6.25 -0.26
N THR A 45 -18.39 -5.56 0.68
CA THR A 45 -18.26 -4.10 0.65
C THR A 45 -17.30 -3.67 -0.46
N PRO A 46 -17.70 -2.77 -1.39
CA PRO A 46 -16.85 -2.39 -2.54
C PRO A 46 -15.67 -1.49 -2.13
N PHE A 47 -15.81 -0.72 -1.06
CA PHE A 47 -14.77 0.15 -0.49
C PHE A 47 -14.70 0.02 1.03
N SER A 48 -13.66 0.61 1.63
CA SER A 48 -13.49 0.69 3.08
C SER A 48 -14.46 1.72 3.68
N ILE A 49 -15.17 1.31 4.73
CA ILE A 49 -16.23 2.10 5.36
C ILE A 49 -15.86 2.34 6.81
N ARG A 50 -16.00 3.57 7.31
CA ARG A 50 -16.00 3.88 8.73
C ARG A 50 -17.43 4.05 9.21
N CYS A 51 -17.82 3.32 10.26
CA CYS A 51 -19.17 3.44 10.82
C CYS A 51 -19.32 4.74 11.61
N LEU A 52 -20.37 5.52 11.36
CA LEU A 52 -20.61 6.80 12.05
C LEU A 52 -20.99 6.65 13.54
N LYS A 53 -21.48 5.47 13.96
CA LYS A 53 -21.98 5.25 15.33
C LYS A 53 -20.92 4.75 16.31
N CYS A 54 -19.97 3.94 15.84
CA CYS A 54 -18.97 3.28 16.70
C CYS A 54 -17.54 3.39 16.19
N ASP A 55 -17.33 4.17 15.12
CA ASP A 55 -16.03 4.38 14.46
C ASP A 55 -15.29 3.10 14.04
N GLU A 56 -16.00 1.97 13.99
CA GLU A 56 -15.43 0.72 13.52
C GLU A 56 -15.15 0.80 12.03
N TYR A 57 -13.94 0.39 11.65
CA TYR A 57 -13.51 0.30 10.28
C TYR A 57 -13.89 -1.06 9.68
N ILE A 58 -14.72 -1.01 8.65
CA ILE A 58 -15.04 -2.16 7.81
C ILE A 58 -14.02 -2.18 6.66
N PRO A 59 -13.14 -3.20 6.59
CA PRO A 59 -12.19 -3.31 5.50
C PRO A 59 -12.93 -3.53 4.18
N GLN A 60 -12.25 -3.19 3.09
CA GLN A 60 -12.74 -3.49 1.75
C GLN A 60 -12.98 -4.99 1.60
N SER A 61 -14.01 -5.36 0.83
CA SER A 61 -14.34 -6.74 0.48
C SER A 61 -14.73 -7.64 1.66
N LYS A 62 -15.16 -7.07 2.79
CA LYS A 62 -15.72 -7.87 3.90
C LYS A 62 -17.10 -8.41 3.50
N LYS A 63 -17.32 -9.71 3.73
CA LYS A 63 -18.57 -10.41 3.39
C LYS A 63 -19.66 -10.14 4.42
N PHE A 64 -20.87 -9.81 3.96
CA PHE A 64 -22.05 -9.59 4.78
C PHE A 64 -23.28 -10.27 4.20
N ASN A 65 -24.21 -10.65 5.08
CA ASN A 65 -25.59 -10.92 4.71
C ASN A 65 -26.34 -9.58 4.73
N GLY A 66 -26.48 -8.98 3.56
CA GLY A 66 -27.13 -7.69 3.37
C GLY A 66 -28.58 -7.83 2.91
N LYS A 67 -29.27 -6.69 2.87
CA LYS A 67 -30.58 -6.55 2.24
C LYS A 67 -30.43 -5.68 1.00
N LYS A 68 -30.94 -6.16 -0.13
CA LYS A 68 -31.01 -5.45 -1.40
C LYS A 68 -32.43 -4.93 -1.57
N GLU A 69 -32.54 -3.63 -1.72
CA GLU A 69 -33.77 -2.90 -1.98
C GLU A 69 -33.69 -2.31 -3.40
N ILE A 70 -34.79 -2.40 -4.14
CA ILE A 70 -34.91 -1.74 -5.44
C ILE A 70 -35.35 -0.32 -5.16
N LEU A 71 -34.62 0.65 -5.68
CA LEU A 71 -34.98 2.05 -5.56
C LEU A 71 -35.97 2.43 -6.67
N ASP A 72 -36.86 3.37 -6.39
CA ASP A 72 -37.82 3.87 -7.39
C ASP A 72 -37.12 4.71 -8.47
N GLU A 73 -36.00 5.34 -8.11
CA GLU A 73 -35.10 6.06 -9.02
C GLU A 73 -34.47 5.08 -10.04
N LYS A 74 -34.54 5.45 -11.32
CA LYS A 74 -33.92 4.72 -12.43
C LYS A 74 -32.93 5.61 -13.15
N TYR A 75 -31.86 5.02 -13.64
CA TYR A 75 -30.87 5.69 -14.48
C TYR A 75 -31.26 5.54 -15.94
N LEU A 76 -31.37 6.67 -16.67
CA LEU A 76 -31.73 6.73 -18.10
C LEU A 76 -32.97 5.88 -18.46
N ASP A 77 -33.96 5.82 -17.58
CA ASP A 77 -35.23 5.08 -17.69
C ASP A 77 -35.19 3.54 -17.63
N THR A 78 -34.09 2.90 -18.02
CA THR A 78 -33.99 1.43 -18.11
C THR A 78 -33.23 0.79 -16.94
N PHE A 79 -32.19 1.45 -16.41
CA PHE A 79 -31.33 0.86 -15.41
C PHE A 79 -31.88 1.07 -14.00
N LYS A 80 -32.12 -0.03 -13.29
CA LYS A 80 -32.60 0.01 -11.89
C LYS A 80 -31.44 0.35 -10.97
N MET A 81 -31.66 1.30 -10.07
CA MET A 81 -30.75 1.55 -8.96
C MET A 81 -31.11 0.65 -7.78
N TYR A 82 -30.08 0.20 -7.05
CA TYR A 82 -30.25 -0.65 -5.87
C TYR A 82 -29.65 0.02 -4.65
N ARG A 83 -30.37 -0.07 -3.53
CA ARG A 83 -29.86 0.23 -2.21
C ARG A 83 -29.46 -1.06 -1.51
N LEU A 84 -28.23 -1.09 -1.01
CA LEU A 84 -27.67 -2.24 -0.30
C LEU A 84 -27.46 -1.89 1.16
N ASN A 85 -28.20 -2.56 2.04
CA ASN A 85 -28.17 -2.36 3.49
C ASN A 85 -27.33 -3.44 4.15
N ILE A 86 -26.33 -3.03 4.93
CA ILE A 86 -25.45 -3.89 5.72
C ILE A 86 -25.56 -3.50 7.20
N ARG A 87 -25.37 -4.46 8.11
CA ARG A 87 -25.25 -4.17 9.55
C ARG A 87 -23.79 -4.14 9.97
N CYS A 88 -23.41 -3.11 10.73
CA CYS A 88 -22.10 -3.03 11.37
C CYS A 88 -21.90 -4.23 12.33
N PRO A 89 -20.73 -4.89 12.33
CA PRO A 89 -20.47 -6.04 13.19
C PRO A 89 -20.43 -5.68 14.69
N ARG A 90 -20.16 -4.43 15.04
CA ARG A 90 -19.97 -3.99 16.44
C ARG A 90 -21.23 -3.39 17.07
N CYS A 91 -21.81 -2.37 16.44
CA CYS A 91 -22.95 -1.63 16.99
C CYS A 91 -24.29 -1.97 16.34
N SER A 92 -24.31 -2.94 15.40
CA SER A 92 -25.49 -3.34 14.61
C SER A 92 -26.18 -2.22 13.83
N ASN A 93 -25.50 -1.07 13.66
CA ASN A 93 -26.03 0.06 12.89
C ASN A 93 -26.24 -0.32 11.43
N CYS A 94 -27.31 0.21 10.82
CA CYS A 94 -27.59 0.00 9.41
C CYS A 94 -26.76 0.98 8.59
N ILE A 95 -26.02 0.46 7.62
CA ILE A 95 -25.19 1.20 6.68
C ILE A 95 -25.76 0.93 5.30
N ALA A 96 -26.02 1.97 4.52
CA ALA A 96 -26.56 1.84 3.18
C ALA A 96 -25.75 2.60 2.14
N PHE A 97 -25.68 1.99 0.96
CA PHE A 97 -25.07 2.56 -0.22
C PHE A 97 -25.90 2.22 -1.46
N ARG A 98 -25.90 3.15 -2.42
CA ARG A 98 -26.56 3.03 -3.72
C ARG A 98 -25.56 2.63 -4.79
N THR A 99 -26.06 1.93 -5.81
CA THR A 99 -25.35 1.69 -7.06
C THR A 99 -25.51 2.89 -7.99
N ASP A 100 -24.41 3.43 -8.52
CA ASP A 100 -24.44 4.54 -9.47
C ASP A 100 -23.92 4.08 -10.84
N PRO A 101 -24.80 3.83 -11.83
CA PRO A 101 -24.38 3.37 -13.14
C PRO A 101 -23.52 4.38 -13.91
N GLN A 102 -23.67 5.68 -13.64
CA GLN A 102 -22.94 6.74 -14.33
C GLN A 102 -21.43 6.75 -14.03
N SER A 103 -21.05 6.48 -12.79
CA SER A 103 -19.65 6.45 -12.33
C SER A 103 -19.07 5.03 -12.27
N ALA A 104 -19.88 4.01 -12.56
CA ALA A 104 -19.59 2.59 -12.33
C ALA A 104 -19.18 2.27 -10.88
N ASP A 105 -19.58 3.13 -9.94
CA ASP A 105 -19.16 3.12 -8.55
C ASP A 105 -20.38 3.05 -7.62
N TYR A 106 -20.15 3.09 -6.30
CA TYR A 106 -21.21 3.13 -5.30
C TYR A 106 -21.10 4.41 -4.48
N VAL A 107 -22.25 4.99 -4.12
CA VAL A 107 -22.33 6.18 -3.27
C VAL A 107 -22.96 5.82 -1.93
N MET A 108 -22.36 6.37 -0.86
CA MET A 108 -22.84 6.20 0.50
C MET A 108 -24.07 7.06 0.75
N GLU A 109 -25.11 6.47 1.33
CA GLU A 109 -26.29 7.22 1.79
C GLU A 109 -26.20 7.51 3.30
N PHE A 110 -26.26 6.45 4.12
CA PHE A 110 -26.41 6.59 5.56
C PHE A 110 -25.59 5.56 6.33
N GLY A 111 -25.24 5.92 7.58
CA GLY A 111 -24.67 5.01 8.57
C GLY A 111 -23.17 4.78 8.49
N GLY A 112 -22.49 5.29 7.46
CA GLY A 112 -21.04 5.23 7.35
C GLY A 112 -20.47 6.26 6.39
N THR A 113 -19.17 6.48 6.50
CA THR A 113 -18.38 7.31 5.59
C THR A 113 -17.39 6.44 4.83
N ARG A 114 -17.13 6.79 3.56
CA ARG A 114 -16.10 6.15 2.75
C ARG A 114 -14.73 6.65 3.24
N ASN A 115 -13.81 5.73 3.51
CA ASN A 115 -12.42 6.11 3.76
C ASN A 115 -11.76 6.41 2.42
N TYR A 116 -11.46 7.68 2.16
CA TYR A 116 -10.83 8.10 0.90
C TYR A 116 -9.35 7.75 0.87
N ALA A 117 -8.95 6.89 -0.07
CA ALA A 117 -7.57 6.75 -0.51
C ALA A 117 -7.39 7.54 -1.82
N GLY A 118 -7.12 8.84 -1.71
CA GLY A 118 -6.44 9.71 -2.71
C GLY A 118 -6.98 9.89 -4.14
N ARG A 119 -7.84 9.02 -4.69
CA ARG A 119 -8.16 9.00 -6.14
C ARG A 119 -9.40 9.77 -6.57
N LEU A 120 -10.15 10.38 -5.66
CA LEU A 120 -11.40 11.09 -6.00
C LEU A 120 -11.27 12.62 -5.87
N LYS A 121 -10.09 13.17 -6.14
CA LYS A 121 -9.91 14.60 -6.39
C LYS A 121 -9.56 14.81 -7.85
N GLU A 122 -10.46 14.41 -8.74
CA GLU A 122 -10.44 14.77 -10.15
C GLU A 122 -11.74 14.22 -10.70
N ASN A 123 -12.86 14.89 -10.42
CA ASN A 123 -13.99 14.98 -11.33
C ASN A 123 -15.10 15.86 -10.74
N LYS A 124 -15.12 17.08 -11.29
CA LYS A 124 -16.30 17.86 -11.64
C LYS A 124 -16.98 18.62 -10.50
N ASN A 125 -16.51 19.85 -10.33
CA ASN A 125 -17.42 20.99 -10.19
C ASN A 125 -18.48 20.86 -11.30
N VAL A 126 -19.74 20.65 -10.91
CA VAL A 126 -20.87 20.85 -11.82
C VAL A 126 -21.00 22.37 -11.94
N GLU A 127 -20.44 22.92 -12.99
CA GLU A 127 -20.49 24.36 -13.25
C GLU A 127 -21.89 24.77 -13.73
N THR A 128 -22.42 25.83 -13.14
CA THR A 128 -23.63 26.52 -13.61
C THR A 128 -23.37 27.08 -15.01
N ALA A 129 -24.41 27.32 -15.82
CA ALA A 129 -24.26 27.78 -17.21
C ALA A 129 -23.32 29.01 -17.38
N ASP A 130 -23.32 29.92 -16.41
CA ASP A 130 -22.45 31.11 -16.40
C ASP A 130 -20.97 30.75 -16.15
N GLN A 131 -20.70 29.75 -15.30
CA GLN A 131 -19.36 29.24 -15.04
C GLN A 131 -18.81 28.46 -16.24
N ALA A 132 -19.68 27.80 -17.01
CA ALA A 132 -19.30 27.12 -18.25
C ALA A 132 -18.92 28.10 -19.37
N LEU A 133 -19.63 29.24 -19.48
CA LEU A 133 -19.28 30.33 -20.41
C LEU A 133 -17.96 31.00 -20.01
N GLU A 134 -17.76 31.25 -18.72
CA GLU A 134 -16.51 31.81 -18.21
C GLU A 134 -15.33 30.87 -18.46
N ARG A 135 -15.50 29.55 -18.32
CA ARG A 135 -14.49 28.55 -18.71
C ARG A 135 -14.18 28.59 -20.20
N LEU A 136 -15.19 28.69 -21.08
CA LEU A 136 -14.97 28.73 -22.54
C LEU A 136 -14.20 29.97 -23.00
N VAL A 137 -14.49 31.14 -22.42
CA VAL A 137 -13.71 32.37 -22.67
C VAL A 137 -12.29 32.20 -22.16
N LYS A 138 -12.13 31.61 -20.97
CA LYS A 138 -10.82 31.33 -20.38
C LYS A 138 -10.03 30.28 -21.17
N GLU A 139 -10.67 29.25 -21.71
CA GLU A 139 -10.04 28.25 -22.58
C GLU A 139 -9.55 28.86 -23.89
N HIS A 140 -10.27 29.85 -24.45
CA HIS A 140 -9.85 30.57 -25.66
C HIS A 140 -8.67 31.52 -25.40
N ASP A 141 -8.63 32.18 -24.26
CA ASP A 141 -7.45 32.96 -23.83
C ASP A 141 -6.28 32.04 -23.44
N ASP A 142 -6.54 30.93 -22.75
CA ASP A 142 -5.58 29.89 -22.42
C ASP A 142 -5.02 29.23 -23.68
N ASP A 143 -5.76 29.06 -24.79
CA ASP A 143 -5.22 28.51 -26.04
C ASP A 143 -4.22 29.47 -26.72
N ARG A 144 -4.36 30.78 -26.54
CA ARG A 144 -3.36 31.77 -26.96
C ARG A 144 -2.13 31.78 -26.04
N HIS A 145 -2.33 31.66 -24.73
CA HIS A 145 -1.24 31.59 -23.76
C HIS A 145 -0.58 30.21 -23.68
N ARG A 146 -1.25 29.13 -24.08
CA ARG A 146 -0.73 27.75 -24.08
C ARG A 146 0.46 27.55 -25.01
N GLY A 147 0.60 28.36 -26.05
CA GLY A 147 1.81 28.32 -26.90
C GLY A 147 3.05 28.77 -26.11
N GLU A 148 2.91 29.87 -25.38
CA GLU A 148 3.96 30.48 -24.56
C GLU A 148 4.17 29.70 -23.25
N ASP A 149 3.10 29.29 -22.58
CA ASP A 149 3.13 28.49 -21.35
C ASP A 149 3.67 27.07 -21.58
N LYS A 150 3.44 26.46 -22.74
CA LYS A 150 4.07 25.18 -23.08
C LYS A 150 5.57 25.33 -23.28
N MET A 151 6.02 26.42 -23.92
CA MET A 151 7.45 26.70 -24.04
C MET A 151 8.08 27.03 -22.68
N GLN A 152 7.43 27.86 -21.86
CA GLN A 152 7.89 28.16 -20.51
C GLN A 152 7.92 26.91 -19.61
N ALA A 153 6.90 26.05 -19.66
CA ALA A 153 6.88 24.78 -18.93
C ALA A 153 7.97 23.80 -19.41
N LEU A 154 8.33 23.86 -20.70
CA LEU A 154 9.45 23.10 -21.24
C LEU A 154 10.79 23.67 -20.76
N GLU A 155 10.97 24.99 -20.78
CA GLU A 155 12.16 25.67 -20.25
C GLU A 155 12.35 25.41 -18.75
N GLU A 156 11.27 25.47 -17.95
CA GLU A 156 11.30 25.13 -16.54
C GLU A 156 11.69 23.67 -16.32
N ARG A 157 11.11 22.73 -17.09
CA ARG A 157 11.50 21.31 -17.03
C ARG A 157 12.96 21.10 -17.40
N LEU A 158 13.45 21.76 -18.44
CA LEU A 158 14.86 21.68 -18.86
C LEU A 158 15.79 22.27 -17.80
N SER A 159 15.44 23.41 -17.20
CA SER A 159 16.21 24.01 -16.10
C SER A 159 16.27 23.08 -14.88
N LYS A 160 15.19 22.35 -14.61
CA LYS A 160 15.11 21.40 -13.50
C LYS A 160 15.98 20.17 -13.77
N LEU A 161 15.93 19.62 -14.98
CA LEU A 161 16.81 18.55 -15.41
C LEU A 161 18.28 18.96 -15.35
N GLN A 162 18.61 20.19 -15.73
CA GLN A 162 19.98 20.69 -15.64
C GLN A 162 20.46 20.77 -14.18
N ARG A 163 19.65 21.30 -13.26
CA ARG A 163 19.97 21.32 -11.82
C ARG A 163 20.13 19.92 -11.23
N GLU A 164 19.32 18.96 -11.68
CA GLU A 164 19.45 17.55 -11.28
C GLU A 164 20.78 16.96 -11.76
N GLN A 165 21.17 17.20 -13.03
CA GLN A 165 22.45 16.76 -13.57
C GLN A 165 23.66 17.40 -12.87
N GLU A 166 23.61 18.70 -12.58
CA GLU A 166 24.65 19.40 -11.82
C GLU A 166 24.77 18.83 -10.39
N GLY A 167 23.64 18.54 -9.74
CA GLY A 167 23.61 17.88 -8.44
C GLY A 167 24.24 16.48 -8.47
N ASP A 168 23.94 15.68 -9.49
CA ASP A 168 24.52 14.35 -9.67
C ASP A 168 26.04 14.41 -9.90
N GLN A 169 26.51 15.35 -10.73
CA GLN A 169 27.94 15.56 -10.97
C GLN A 169 28.69 15.94 -9.68
N GLN A 170 28.11 16.83 -8.88
CA GLN A 170 28.69 17.21 -7.58
C GLN A 170 28.74 16.01 -6.61
N LEU A 171 27.70 15.18 -6.57
CA LEU A 171 27.69 13.96 -5.76
C LEU A 171 28.76 12.96 -6.20
N VAL A 172 28.98 12.81 -7.52
CA VAL A 172 30.06 11.97 -8.05
C VAL A 172 31.44 12.52 -7.68
N ALA A 173 31.64 13.83 -7.79
CA ALA A 173 32.91 14.47 -7.42
C ALA A 173 33.22 14.29 -5.91
N LEU A 174 32.22 14.47 -5.05
CA LEU A 174 32.36 14.24 -3.61
C LEU A 174 32.67 12.77 -3.29
N LYS A 175 32.01 11.81 -3.97
CA LYS A 175 32.32 10.38 -3.84
C LYS A 175 33.76 10.06 -4.24
N ASN A 176 34.22 10.61 -5.36
CA ASN A 176 35.59 10.39 -5.84
C ASN A 176 36.64 11.02 -4.89
N SER A 177 36.40 12.23 -4.39
CA SER A 177 37.26 12.88 -3.40
C SER A 177 37.34 12.07 -2.11
N ARG A 178 36.20 11.59 -1.59
CA ARG A 178 36.16 10.71 -0.42
C ARG A 178 36.90 9.40 -0.65
N ALA A 179 36.74 8.78 -1.82
CA ALA A 179 37.45 7.55 -2.18
C ALA A 179 38.98 7.78 -2.26
N GLN A 180 39.43 8.92 -2.78
CA GLN A 180 40.86 9.28 -2.80
C GLN A 180 41.41 9.55 -1.40
N GLN A 181 40.68 10.28 -0.56
CA GLN A 181 41.07 10.49 0.84
C GLN A 181 41.18 9.16 1.58
N GLN A 182 40.22 8.26 1.40
CA GLN A 182 40.25 6.95 2.01
C GLN A 182 41.46 6.13 1.54
N ARG A 183 41.76 6.12 0.24
CA ARG A 183 42.98 5.47 -0.30
C ARG A 183 44.27 6.05 0.28
N LYS A 184 44.34 7.38 0.48
CA LYS A 184 45.50 8.05 1.11
C LYS A 184 45.64 7.69 2.59
N VAL A 185 44.52 7.60 3.31
CA VAL A 185 44.53 7.17 4.71
C VAL A 185 44.96 5.71 4.79
N ASP A 186 44.44 4.84 3.91
CA ASP A 186 44.84 3.43 3.85
C ASP A 186 46.34 3.28 3.50
N SER A 187 46.87 4.07 2.55
CA SER A 187 48.30 4.03 2.21
C SER A 187 49.19 4.52 3.35
N LEU A 188 48.83 5.63 4.02
CA LEU A 188 49.57 6.13 5.18
C LEU A 188 49.51 5.13 6.34
N SER A 189 48.37 4.45 6.55
CA SER A 189 48.27 3.40 7.56
C SER A 189 49.19 2.23 7.25
N HIS A 190 49.28 1.80 5.99
CA HIS A 190 50.16 0.71 5.56
C HIS A 190 51.64 1.07 5.72
N GLU A 191 52.04 2.29 5.34
CA GLU A 191 53.42 2.79 5.55
C GLU A 191 53.78 2.80 7.04
N SER A 192 52.88 3.26 7.90
CA SER A 192 53.12 3.25 9.35
C SER A 192 53.08 1.86 10.00
N GLU A 193 52.42 0.87 9.39
CA GLU A 193 52.49 -0.54 9.80
C GLU A 193 53.83 -1.17 9.40
N GLU A 194 54.33 -0.89 8.18
CA GLU A 194 55.65 -1.34 7.71
C GLU A 194 56.79 -0.74 8.55
N ASP A 195 56.75 0.56 8.85
CA ASP A 195 57.76 1.22 9.70
C ASP A 195 57.80 0.61 11.12
N GLN A 196 56.63 0.23 11.67
CA GLN A 196 56.54 -0.42 12.97
C GLN A 196 57.10 -1.85 12.94
N ASP A 197 56.81 -2.61 11.89
CA ASP A 197 57.35 -3.96 11.72
C ASP A 197 58.88 -3.93 11.55
N ASP A 198 59.42 -2.98 10.78
CA ASP A 198 60.87 -2.77 10.61
C ASP A 198 61.56 -2.36 11.92
N GLU A 199 60.94 -1.52 12.75
CA GLU A 199 61.46 -1.17 14.08
C GLU A 199 61.45 -2.36 15.04
N LEU A 200 60.39 -3.18 15.01
CA LEU A 200 60.28 -4.39 15.80
C LEU A 200 61.35 -5.42 15.41
N ASP A 201 61.63 -5.57 14.11
CA ASP A 201 62.68 -6.45 13.61
C ASP A 201 64.08 -6.00 14.05
N LYS A 202 64.40 -4.69 13.93
CA LYS A 202 65.67 -4.13 14.44
C LYS A 202 65.82 -4.28 15.95
N LEU A 203 64.72 -4.14 16.70
CA LEU A 203 64.72 -4.34 18.14
C LEU A 203 64.97 -5.82 18.50
N ALA A 204 64.37 -6.75 17.74
CA ALA A 204 64.60 -8.17 17.89
C ALA A 204 66.06 -8.53 17.63
N GLU A 205 66.67 -8.03 16.55
CA GLU A 205 68.09 -8.24 16.23
C GLU A 205 69.03 -7.76 17.34
N ARG A 206 68.83 -6.55 17.87
CA ARG A 206 69.61 -6.04 19.02
C ARG A 206 69.45 -6.91 20.28
N ALA A 207 68.24 -7.43 20.53
CA ALA A 207 67.99 -8.35 21.63
C ALA A 207 68.70 -9.70 21.43
N PHE A 208 68.85 -10.17 20.19
CA PHE A 208 69.63 -11.38 19.87
C PHE A 208 71.15 -11.15 19.97
N GLU A 209 71.67 -10.01 19.50
CA GLU A 209 73.10 -9.68 19.57
C GLU A 209 73.60 -9.46 21.00
N SER A 210 72.83 -8.73 21.82
CA SER A 210 73.14 -8.56 23.25
C SER A 210 73.14 -9.88 24.03
N ARG A 211 72.45 -10.90 23.52
CA ARG A 211 72.44 -12.26 24.07
C ARG A 211 73.61 -13.13 23.57
N LYS A 212 74.26 -12.75 22.47
CA LYS A 212 75.38 -13.50 21.84
C LYS A 212 76.69 -13.38 22.63
N GLY A 213 76.81 -12.39 23.53
CA GLY A 213 77.93 -12.22 24.47
C GLY A 213 77.74 -12.85 25.85
N ARG A 214 76.60 -13.50 26.11
CA ARG A 214 76.32 -14.19 27.38
C ARG A 214 76.04 -15.66 27.09
N ALA A 215 77.11 -16.44 26.99
CA ALA A 215 77.03 -17.89 27.12
C ALA A 215 76.69 -18.20 28.59
N ASP A 216 75.42 -18.09 28.95
CA ASP A 216 74.93 -18.68 30.18
C ASP A 216 73.48 -19.16 30.03
N THR A 217 73.30 -20.39 30.48
CA THR A 217 72.12 -21.23 30.36
C THR A 217 70.81 -20.50 30.70
N LEU A 218 69.85 -20.52 29.78
CA LEU A 218 68.46 -20.17 30.10
C LEU A 218 67.59 -21.40 29.93
N LYS A 219 67.17 -21.93 31.09
CA LYS A 219 66.09 -22.92 31.22
C LYS A 219 64.83 -22.38 30.56
N VAL A 220 64.25 -23.16 29.67
CA VAL A 220 62.91 -22.94 29.11
C VAL A 220 61.91 -23.03 30.25
N SER A 221 61.31 -21.91 30.65
CA SER A 221 60.17 -21.90 31.57
C SER A 221 58.90 -21.44 30.85
N LYS A 222 58.05 -22.43 30.57
CA LYS A 222 56.60 -22.42 30.28
C LYS A 222 56.12 -21.67 29.02
N PRO A 223 55.17 -22.28 28.27
CA PRO A 223 54.66 -21.68 27.03
C PRO A 223 53.80 -20.45 27.35
N ALA A 224 54.02 -19.38 26.60
CA ALA A 224 53.19 -18.19 26.63
C ALA A 224 51.73 -18.55 26.30
N LYS A 225 50.80 -18.01 27.10
CA LYS A 225 49.35 -18.18 26.92
C LYS A 225 48.95 -17.53 25.59
N LYS A 226 48.28 -18.27 24.69
CA LYS A 226 47.75 -17.75 23.42
C LYS A 226 46.98 -16.45 23.67
N ILE A 227 47.52 -15.32 23.19
CA ILE A 227 46.76 -14.08 23.04
C ILE A 227 45.73 -14.36 21.94
N ARG A 228 44.49 -14.61 22.34
CA ARG A 228 43.37 -14.65 21.39
C ARG A 228 43.20 -13.22 20.91
N ARG A 229 43.37 -12.96 19.60
CA ARG A 229 42.82 -11.75 18.98
C ARG A 229 41.36 -11.66 19.45
N ALA A 230 41.00 -10.56 20.09
CA ALA A 230 39.61 -10.29 20.39
C ALA A 230 38.88 -10.16 19.05
N THR A 231 38.24 -11.24 18.62
CA THR A 231 37.11 -11.13 17.69
C THR A 231 36.09 -10.30 18.44
N GLY A 232 36.04 -9.01 18.14
CA GLY A 232 35.01 -8.13 18.65
C GLY A 232 33.66 -8.78 18.38
N ALA A 233 33.01 -9.27 19.43
CA ALA A 233 31.61 -9.57 19.37
C ALA A 233 30.92 -8.26 19.01
N HIS A 234 30.33 -8.18 17.82
CA HIS A 234 29.34 -7.16 17.52
C HIS A 234 28.21 -7.31 18.55
N THR A 235 28.30 -6.56 19.63
CA THR A 235 27.18 -6.31 20.53
C THR A 235 26.12 -5.61 19.69
N GLY A 236 24.97 -6.26 19.55
CA GLY A 236 23.86 -5.77 18.75
C GLY A 236 23.46 -4.36 19.17
N ALA A 237 23.79 -3.38 18.32
CA ALA A 237 23.04 -2.14 18.29
C ALA A 237 21.61 -2.47 17.82
N PRO A 238 20.56 -1.92 18.45
CA PRO A 238 19.22 -2.06 17.94
C PRO A 238 19.16 -1.41 16.56
N ASN A 239 18.77 -2.21 15.56
CA ASN A 239 18.56 -1.77 14.19
C ASN A 239 17.65 -0.52 14.18
N PRO A 240 18.09 0.64 13.65
CA PRO A 240 17.28 1.87 13.68
C PRO A 240 16.01 1.79 12.82
N LEU A 241 15.81 0.70 12.08
CA LEU A 241 14.68 0.50 11.17
C LEU A 241 13.67 -0.58 11.61
N GLY A 242 13.82 -1.20 12.79
CA GLY A 242 12.73 -1.96 13.42
C GLY A 242 12.17 -3.19 12.67
N ILE A 243 12.86 -3.75 11.67
CA ILE A 243 12.39 -4.93 10.95
C ILE A 243 13.00 -6.21 11.55
N ARG A 244 12.15 -7.05 12.17
CA ARG A 244 12.49 -8.40 12.62
C ARG A 244 12.26 -9.41 11.49
N ILE A 245 13.32 -9.99 10.95
CA ILE A 245 13.23 -11.15 10.06
C ILE A 245 13.11 -12.39 10.95
N LYS A 246 11.96 -13.08 10.89
CA LYS A 246 11.77 -14.37 11.56
C LYS A 246 12.57 -15.44 10.81
N ARG A 247 13.39 -16.20 11.55
CA ARG A 247 13.81 -17.54 11.12
C ARG A 247 12.65 -18.51 11.32
#